data_AF-A0A957RW55-F1
#
_entry.id   AF-A0A957RW55-F1
#
_cell.length_a   1.000
_cell.length_b   1.000
_cell.length_c   1.000
_cell.angle_alpha   90.00
_cell.angle_beta   90.00
_cell.angle_gamma   90.00
#
_symmetry.space_group_name_H-M   'P 1'
#
loop_
_entity.id
_entity.type
_entity.pdbx_description
1 polymer ?
#
loop_
_entity_poly.entity_id
_entity_poly.type
_entity_poly.pdbx_seq_one_letter_code
_entity_poly.pdbx_strand_id
1 'polypeptide(L)' 'MSEASVRTLTVACTSGLSNRLRVLLSGMALAEASGRRFTMYWPRTKECAASFTELFSNAWSVRNVSDSEWANL' A
#
# COMPACT_ATOMS: atom_id res chain seq x y z
N MET A 1 2.15 25.27 -20.61
CA MET A 1 1.53 24.36 -19.61
C MET A 1 2.66 23.69 -18.85
N SER A 2 2.83 23.97 -17.55
CA SER A 2 3.87 23.29 -16.76
C SER A 2 3.48 21.83 -16.57
N GLU A 3 4.39 20.92 -16.85
CA GLU A 3 4.25 19.51 -16.50
C GLU A 3 4.18 19.41 -14.97
N ALA A 4 2.96 19.27 -14.43
CA ALA A 4 2.80 19.13 -12.99
C ALA A 4 3.50 17.86 -12.56
N SER A 5 4.50 17.97 -11.67
CA SER A 5 5.23 16.82 -11.13
C SER A 5 4.24 15.77 -10.62
N VAL A 6 4.25 14.58 -11.24
CA VAL A 6 3.39 13.47 -10.85
C VAL A 6 3.67 13.11 -9.38
N ARG A 7 2.66 13.31 -8.52
CA ARG A 7 2.74 13.00 -7.08
C ARG A 7 2.38 11.54 -6.82
N THR A 8 2.88 11.00 -5.72
CA THR A 8 2.60 9.62 -5.29
C THR A 8 1.81 9.65 -3.98
N LEU A 9 0.73 8.86 -3.92
CA LEU A 9 0.02 8.53 -2.68
C LEU A 9 0.56 7.20 -2.15
N THR A 10 1.23 7.27 -1.01
CA THR A 10 1.71 6.10 -0.28
C THR A 10 0.79 5.84 0.90
N VAL A 11 0.30 4.61 1.04
CA VAL A 11 -0.54 4.19 2.17
C VAL A 11 0.08 3.00 2.90
N ALA A 12 -0.29 2.80 4.16
CA ALA A 12 0.10 1.65 4.96
C ALA A 12 -1.02 1.28 5.94
N CYS A 13 -1.06 0.02 6.35
CA CYS A 13 -1.98 -0.46 7.37
C CYS A 13 -1.34 -1.60 8.16
N THR A 14 -1.26 -1.46 9.48
CA THR A 14 -0.69 -2.45 10.41
C THR A 14 -1.73 -3.41 10.99
N SER A 15 -3.02 -3.13 10.79
CA SER A 15 -4.13 -3.97 11.26
C SER A 15 -4.27 -5.27 10.46
N GLY A 16 -5.26 -6.11 10.82
CA GLY A 16 -5.55 -7.36 10.12
C GLY A 16 -6.03 -7.20 8.67
N LEU A 17 -6.14 -8.33 7.96
CA LEU A 17 -6.35 -8.41 6.50
C LEU A 17 -7.50 -7.53 5.99
N SER A 18 -8.69 -7.56 6.60
CA SER A 18 -9.85 -6.79 6.12
C SER A 18 -9.61 -5.28 6.14
N ASN A 19 -8.91 -4.78 7.16
CA ASN A 19 -8.54 -3.37 7.23
C ASN A 19 -7.54 -3.00 6.14
N ARG A 20 -6.57 -3.90 5.85
CA ARG A 20 -5.59 -3.69 4.78
C ARG A 20 -6.26 -3.62 3.41
N LEU A 21 -7.21 -4.51 3.13
CA LEU A 21 -7.97 -4.49 1.89
C LEU A 21 -8.78 -3.20 1.74
N ARG A 22 -9.40 -2.73 2.82
CA ARG A 22 -10.12 -1.44 2.82
C ARG A 22 -9.17 -0.28 2.47
N VAL A 23 -8.00 -0.22 3.10
CA VAL A 23 -7.00 0.83 2.86
C VAL A 23 -6.45 0.75 1.43
N LEU A 24 -6.15 -0.46 0.95
CA LEU A 24 -5.67 -0.72 -0.41
C LEU A 24 -6.65 -0.19 -1.46
N LEU A 25 -7.91 -0.66 -1.41
CA LEU A 25 -8.92 -0.31 -2.41
C LEU A 25 -9.28 1.18 -2.34
N SER A 26 -9.44 1.73 -1.13
CA SER A 26 -9.77 3.15 -0.96
C SER A 26 -8.60 4.04 -1.38
N GLY A 27 -7.36 3.62 -1.12
CA GLY A 27 -6.15 4.33 -1.53
C GLY A 27 -5.96 4.32 -3.05
N MET A 28 -6.25 3.20 -3.72
CA MET A 28 -6.25 3.12 -5.18
C MET A 28 -7.27 4.07 -5.80
N ALA A 29 -8.51 4.06 -5.30
CA ALA A 29 -9.57 4.96 -5.79
C ALA A 29 -9.21 6.44 -5.57
N LEU A 30 -8.63 6.79 -4.41
CA LEU A 30 -8.18 8.16 -4.14
C LEU A 30 -7.01 8.58 -5.04
N ALA A 31 -6.06 7.69 -5.30
CA ALA A 31 -4.94 7.97 -6.20
C ALA A 31 -5.42 8.25 -7.62
N GLU A 32 -6.35 7.44 -8.12
CA GLU A 32 -7.00 7.64 -9.41
C GLU A 32 -7.73 8.99 -9.48
N ALA A 33 -8.63 9.26 -8.51
CA ALA A 33 -9.42 10.49 -8.47
C ALA A 33 -8.57 11.77 -8.34
N SER A 34 -7.36 11.67 -7.79
CA SER A 34 -6.45 12.80 -7.57
C SER A 34 -5.31 12.90 -8.59
N GLY A 35 -5.27 12.01 -9.60
CA GLY A 35 -4.20 11.99 -10.60
C GLY A 35 -2.81 11.66 -10.02
N ARG A 36 -2.74 10.79 -9.00
CA ARG A 36 -1.51 10.39 -8.32
C ARG A 36 -1.12 8.96 -8.66
N ARG A 37 0.18 8.66 -8.64
CA ARG A 37 0.65 7.26 -8.58
C ARG A 37 0.26 6.66 -7.23
N PHE A 38 0.00 5.36 -7.22
CA PHE A 38 -0.33 4.61 -6.01
C PHE A 38 0.82 3.69 -5.60
N THR A 39 1.10 3.62 -4.30
CA THR A 39 1.85 2.52 -3.70
C THR A 39 1.36 2.24 -2.29
N MET A 40 1.46 0.98 -1.85
CA MET A 40 1.14 0.59 -0.48
C MET A 40 2.31 -0.16 0.16
N TYR A 41 2.61 0.17 1.41
CA TYR A 41 3.43 -0.67 2.27
C TYR A 41 2.56 -1.71 2.98
N TRP A 42 2.98 -2.97 2.90
CA TRP A 42 2.34 -4.14 3.50
C TRP A 42 3.27 -4.75 4.56
N PRO A 43 3.30 -4.20 5.79
CA PRO A 43 4.14 -4.73 6.85
C PRO A 43 3.66 -6.11 7.30
N ARG A 44 4.55 -7.09 7.47
CA ARG A 44 4.15 -8.37 8.09
C ARG A 44 4.04 -8.18 9.61
N THR A 45 2.83 -8.15 10.15
CA THR A 45 2.58 -7.94 11.59
C THR A 45 1.92 -9.16 12.23
N LYS A 46 1.77 -9.19 13.57
CA LYS A 46 1.05 -10.28 14.25
C LYS A 46 -0.43 -10.37 13.85
N GLU A 47 -1.04 -9.25 13.47
CA GLU A 47 -2.44 -9.15 13.02
C GLU A 47 -2.63 -9.67 11.59
N CYS A 48 -1.56 -9.70 10.80
CA CYS A 48 -1.56 -10.25 9.45
C CYS A 48 -0.16 -10.80 9.14
N ALA A 49 0.03 -12.06 9.52
CA ALA A 49 1.29 -12.79 9.42
C ALA A 49 1.61 -13.26 7.99
N ALA A 50 1.11 -12.56 6.97
CA ALA A 50 1.29 -12.89 5.56
C ALA A 50 1.67 -11.64 4.76
N SER A 51 2.62 -11.81 3.85
CA SER A 51 2.96 -10.86 2.81
C SER A 51 1.83 -10.76 1.77
N PHE A 52 1.80 -9.67 1.01
CA PHE A 52 0.82 -9.50 -0.06
C PHE A 52 0.95 -10.60 -1.12
N THR A 53 2.18 -10.96 -1.48
CA THR A 53 2.50 -11.95 -2.53
C THR A 53 2.19 -13.40 -2.14
N GLU A 54 2.05 -13.71 -0.85
CA GLU A 54 1.57 -15.02 -0.40
C GLU A 54 0.04 -15.15 -0.53
N LEU A 55 -0.68 -14.02 -0.48
CA LEU A 55 -2.14 -14.00 -0.50
C LEU A 55 -2.72 -13.71 -1.89
N PHE A 56 -1.98 -12.97 -2.72
CA PHE A 56 -2.47 -12.45 -3.99
C PHE A 56 -1.40 -12.54 -5.09
N SER A 57 -1.86 -12.81 -6.31
CA SER A 57 -1.00 -12.95 -7.51
C SER A 57 -1.09 -11.76 -8.48
N ASN A 58 -1.83 -10.71 -8.14
CA ASN A 58 -1.98 -9.54 -9.00
C ASN A 58 -0.74 -8.63 -8.97
N ALA A 59 -0.56 -7.86 -10.04
CA ALA A 59 0.58 -6.97 -10.23
C ALA A 59 0.36 -5.56 -9.62
N TRP A 60 -0.38 -5.45 -8.51
CA TRP A 60 -0.58 -4.16 -7.87
C TRP A 60 0.70 -3.63 -7.22
N SER A 61 0.81 -2.30 -7.14
CA SER A 61 1.95 -1.59 -6.55
C SER A 61 1.95 -1.69 -5.02
N VAL A 62 2.07 -2.91 -4.49
CA VAL A 62 2.13 -3.22 -3.06
C VAL A 62 3.52 -3.76 -2.73
N ARG A 63 4.17 -3.12 -1.78
CA ARG A 63 5.52 -3.47 -1.31
C ARG A 63 5.41 -4.19 0.03
N ASN A 64 5.87 -5.43 0.07
CA ASN A 64 6.08 -6.14 1.34
C ASN A 64 7.14 -5.40 2.16
N VAL A 65 6.89 -5.25 3.46
CA VAL A 65 7.82 -4.60 4.38
C VAL A 65 8.01 -5.51 5.60
N SER A 66 9.24 -5.73 6.01
CA SER A 66 9.55 -6.39 7.29
C SER A 66 9.29 -5.46 8.48
N ASP A 67 9.14 -6.02 9.69
CA ASP A 67 9.01 -5.19 10.90
C ASP A 67 10.20 -4.24 11.08
N SER A 68 11.42 -4.69 10.75
CA SER A 68 12.62 -3.86 10.82
C SER A 68 12.63 -2.70 9.82
N GLU A 69 12.12 -2.91 8.61
CA GLU A 69 12.00 -1.83 7.62
C GLU A 69 10.89 -0.86 8.02
N TRP A 70 9.78 -1.36 8.57
CA TRP A 70 8.66 -0.53 9.01
C TRP A 70 9.03 0.44 10.12
N ALA A 71 9.89 0.04 11.06
CA ALA A 71 10.38 0.90 12.14
C ALA A 71 11.22 2.10 11.66
N ASN A 72 11.67 2.10 10.40
CA ASN A 72 12.59 3.11 9.84
C ASN A 72 12.00 3.86 8.63
N LEU A 73 10.70 3.70 8.34
CA LEU A 73 9.96 4.41 7.29
C LEU A 73 9.35 5.72 7.82
#